data_AF-A0A2S7TY70-F1
#
_entry.id   AF-A0A2S7TY70-F1
#
_cell.length_a   1.000
_cell.length_b   1.000
_cell.length_c   1.000
_cell.angle_alpha   90.00
_cell.angle_beta   90.00
_cell.angle_gamma   90.00
#
_symmetry.space_group_name_H-M   'P 1'
#
loop_
_entity.id
_entity.type
_entity.pdbx_description
1 polymer ?
#
loop_
_entity_poly.entity_id
_entity_poly.type
_entity_poly.pdbx_seq_one_letter_code
_entity_poly.pdbx_strand_id
1 'polypeptide(L)'
;MIRLPSSGRIVNRPAALILSFLLWNLSGAEWLRGEDFTRPSNNWVATDALGRHLPVHRETGDRRPGKFVGIFYFVWVGNHTPKVYDITKILKVPEEERQWGPYKATHFGCEPEYSYFHSSDPWVIRRDMQMLVNTGVDFLFLDVTNGLIYEESVDALLGVIRAMRDKGIHALGVVFTTNGGGGATINRIHDRFYKDGQHEDLWFQWDGKPVIFGTKDDPKIREELKDYFTIKRSWAWTATKTEPDHWQWLDTSPQDYGWSASPDIPEQIPVTAASHATNSIGRSYHDGAQPPVGPDYLTELTSQGLHFEEQWKRAHEVVRRSS
;
A
#
# COMPACT_ATOMS: atom_id res chain seq x y z
N MET A 1 -42.81 -68.90 43.98
CA MET A 1 -42.06 -69.07 42.72
C MET A 1 -42.43 -67.91 41.81
N ILE A 2 -41.48 -67.00 41.64
CA ILE A 2 -41.34 -65.84 40.74
C ILE A 2 -42.64 -65.21 40.17
N ARG A 3 -42.92 -63.99 40.65
CA ARG A 3 -43.88 -63.00 40.14
C ARG A 3 -43.46 -62.50 38.75
N LEU A 4 -44.41 -62.38 37.83
CA LEU A 4 -44.30 -61.56 36.61
C LEU A 4 -44.85 -60.14 36.89
N PRO A 5 -44.07 -59.09 36.62
CA PRO A 5 -44.60 -57.75 36.33
C PRO A 5 -44.10 -57.29 34.94
N SER A 6 -44.98 -56.91 34.01
CA SER A 6 -45.59 -55.58 33.83
C SER A 6 -44.92 -54.77 32.71
N SER A 7 -45.76 -54.35 31.77
CA SER A 7 -45.64 -53.28 30.78
C SER A 7 -44.44 -52.33 30.89
N GLY A 8 -43.63 -52.27 29.83
CA GLY A 8 -42.59 -51.27 29.61
C GLY A 8 -42.95 -50.31 28.48
N ARG A 9 -42.90 -49.02 28.79
CA ARG A 9 -43.21 -47.84 27.97
C ARG A 9 -42.38 -47.74 26.68
N ILE A 10 -43.03 -47.23 25.62
CA ILE A 10 -42.37 -46.63 24.45
C ILE A 10 -41.63 -45.38 24.93
N VAL A 11 -40.31 -45.36 24.75
CA VAL A 11 -39.48 -44.17 25.00
C VAL A 11 -39.00 -43.65 23.66
N ASN A 12 -39.46 -42.46 23.30
CA ASN A 12 -38.92 -41.64 22.23
C ASN A 12 -37.41 -41.47 22.42
N ARG A 13 -36.61 -41.95 21.46
CA ARG A 13 -35.20 -41.57 21.35
C ARG A 13 -35.14 -40.26 20.55
N PRO A 14 -34.51 -39.19 21.06
CA PRO A 14 -34.23 -38.03 20.24
C PRO A 14 -33.19 -38.43 19.19
N ALA A 15 -33.45 -38.07 17.93
CA ALA A 15 -32.46 -38.16 16.87
C ALA A 15 -31.26 -37.29 17.27
N ALA A 16 -30.11 -37.92 17.46
CA ALA A 16 -28.85 -37.20 17.56
C ALA A 16 -28.56 -36.60 16.18
N LEU A 17 -28.85 -35.30 16.01
CA LEU A 17 -28.23 -34.51 14.96
C LEU A 17 -26.73 -34.51 15.26
N ILE A 18 -25.98 -35.32 14.51
CA ILE A 18 -24.54 -35.14 14.39
C ILE A 18 -24.38 -33.87 13.55
N LEU A 19 -24.26 -32.72 14.23
CA LEU A 19 -23.75 -31.50 13.62
C LEU A 19 -22.28 -31.76 13.32
N SER A 20 -22.01 -32.29 12.13
CA SER A 20 -20.68 -32.26 11.55
C SER A 20 -20.35 -30.79 11.28
N PHE A 21 -19.66 -30.15 12.23
CA PHE A 21 -18.93 -28.92 11.96
C PHE A 21 -17.87 -29.28 10.93
N LEU A 22 -18.20 -29.08 9.65
CA LEU A 22 -17.22 -28.86 8.60
C LEU A 22 -16.51 -27.56 8.96
N LEU A 23 -15.50 -27.67 9.82
CA LEU A 23 -14.44 -26.69 9.94
C LEU A 23 -13.76 -26.68 8.57
N TRP A 24 -14.25 -25.82 7.67
CA TRP A 24 -13.39 -25.29 6.63
C TRP A 24 -12.22 -24.68 7.38
N ASN A 25 -11.04 -25.26 7.22
CA ASN A 25 -9.79 -24.62 7.58
C ASN A 25 -9.77 -23.27 6.84
N LEU A 26 -10.22 -22.21 7.51
CA LEU A 26 -10.10 -20.82 7.08
C LEU A 26 -8.66 -20.32 7.31
N SER A 27 -7.66 -21.19 7.12
CA SER A 27 -6.25 -20.87 7.30
C SER A 27 -5.68 -19.91 6.24
N GLY A 28 -6.52 -19.45 5.31
CA GLY A 28 -6.14 -18.51 4.26
C GLY A 28 -6.55 -17.05 4.49
N ALA A 29 -7.47 -16.77 5.43
CA ALA A 29 -8.10 -15.44 5.55
C ALA A 29 -7.70 -14.63 6.80
N GLU A 30 -6.84 -15.18 7.66
CA GLU A 30 -6.43 -14.55 8.93
C GLU A 30 -5.36 -13.47 8.72
N TRP A 31 -4.55 -13.55 7.66
CA TRP A 31 -3.35 -12.72 7.49
C TRP A 31 -3.60 -11.23 7.25
N LEU A 32 -4.80 -10.86 6.80
CA LEU A 32 -5.17 -9.46 6.54
C LEU A 32 -5.94 -8.81 7.70
N ARG A 33 -6.28 -9.57 8.75
CA ARG A 33 -7.11 -9.10 9.86
C ARG A 33 -6.29 -8.53 11.01
N GLY A 34 -5.32 -7.66 10.73
CA GLY A 34 -4.66 -6.84 11.76
C GLY A 34 -4.18 -7.59 13.01
N GLU A 35 -3.90 -8.89 12.90
CA GLU A 35 -3.48 -9.70 14.04
C GLU A 35 -2.06 -9.35 14.45
N ASP A 36 -1.82 -9.48 15.75
CA ASP A 36 -0.59 -9.13 16.44
C ASP A 36 0.49 -10.17 16.15
N PHE A 37 1.01 -10.18 14.90
CA PHE A 37 2.12 -11.05 14.55
C PHE A 37 3.44 -10.41 14.99
N THR A 38 4.17 -11.13 15.83
CA THR A 38 5.52 -10.74 16.26
C THR A 38 6.49 -10.92 15.08
N ARG A 39 6.89 -9.80 14.46
CA ARG A 39 7.93 -9.81 13.43
C ARG A 39 9.31 -9.85 14.11
N PRO A 40 10.27 -10.63 13.61
CA PRO A 40 11.65 -10.56 14.08
C PRO A 40 12.23 -9.14 14.04
N SER A 41 11.77 -8.32 13.08
CA SER A 41 12.16 -6.93 12.93
C SER A 41 11.64 -5.98 14.02
N ASN A 42 10.64 -6.38 14.81
CA ASN A 42 10.15 -5.57 15.93
C ASN A 42 11.22 -5.35 17.02
N ASN A 43 12.25 -6.20 17.06
CA ASN A 43 13.36 -6.09 18.00
C ASN A 43 14.60 -5.41 17.38
N TRP A 44 14.51 -4.93 16.14
CA TRP A 44 15.63 -4.25 15.51
C TRP A 44 15.78 -2.85 16.07
N VAL A 45 17.03 -2.49 16.36
CA VAL A 45 17.42 -1.13 16.72
C VAL A 45 18.18 -0.52 15.55
N ALA A 46 17.93 0.74 15.26
CA ALA A 46 18.66 1.47 14.24
C ALA A 46 18.95 2.89 14.70
N THR A 47 20.06 3.42 14.19
CA THR A 47 20.45 4.82 14.33
C THR A 47 20.76 5.32 12.93
N ASP A 48 20.18 6.44 12.54
CA ASP A 48 20.50 7.02 11.24
C ASP A 48 21.78 7.87 11.28
N ALA A 49 22.17 8.41 10.11
CA ALA A 49 23.38 9.22 9.97
C ALA A 49 23.36 10.54 10.77
N LEU A 50 22.20 10.97 11.27
CA LEU A 50 22.04 12.18 12.09
C LEU A 50 22.04 11.85 13.60
N GLY A 51 22.17 10.57 13.97
CA GLY A 51 22.13 10.13 15.36
C GLY A 51 20.71 9.95 15.91
N ARG A 52 19.67 9.93 15.07
CA ARG A 52 18.30 9.66 15.50
C ARG A 52 18.12 8.15 15.69
N HIS A 53 17.51 7.75 16.80
CA HIS A 53 17.27 6.35 17.12
C HIS A 53 15.82 5.96 16.83
N LEU A 54 15.60 4.72 16.40
CA LEU A 54 14.24 4.16 16.39
C LEU A 54 13.67 4.14 17.82
N PRO A 55 12.38 4.47 18.00
CA PRO A 55 11.76 4.44 19.31
C PRO A 55 11.67 3.00 19.83
N VAL A 56 11.76 2.84 21.15
CA VAL A 56 11.57 1.54 21.80
C VAL A 56 10.10 1.31 22.16
N HIS A 57 9.74 0.06 22.44
CA HIS A 57 8.37 -0.32 22.83
C HIS A 57 7.80 0.52 23.98
N ARG A 58 8.61 0.92 24.97
CA ARG A 58 8.19 1.81 26.06
C ARG A 58 7.65 3.17 25.57
N GLU A 59 8.11 3.65 24.41
CA GLU A 59 7.72 4.93 23.82
C GLU A 59 6.51 4.81 22.90
N THR A 60 6.39 3.72 22.14
CA THR A 60 5.34 3.54 21.13
C THR A 60 4.17 2.65 21.56
N GLY A 61 4.40 1.75 22.51
CA GLY A 61 3.48 0.67 22.88
C GLY A 61 3.33 -0.39 21.79
N ASP A 62 2.29 -1.20 21.93
CA ASP A 62 1.93 -2.25 20.97
C ASP A 62 1.36 -1.67 19.67
N ARG A 63 1.35 -2.50 18.64
CA ARG A 63 0.69 -2.18 17.37
C ARG A 63 -0.80 -1.95 17.63
N ARG A 64 -1.33 -0.84 17.13
CA ARG A 64 -2.75 -0.50 17.32
C ARG A 64 -3.62 -1.33 16.38
N PRO A 65 -4.61 -2.10 16.89
CA PRO A 65 -5.53 -2.83 16.04
C PRO A 65 -6.31 -1.90 15.11
N GLY A 66 -6.59 -2.36 13.89
CA GLY A 66 -7.35 -1.59 12.89
C GLY A 66 -6.62 -0.36 12.32
N LYS A 67 -5.32 -0.22 12.57
CA LYS A 67 -4.46 0.79 11.93
C LYS A 67 -3.50 0.11 10.96
N PHE A 68 -3.44 0.65 9.75
CA PHE A 68 -2.68 0.07 8.65
C PHE A 68 -1.77 1.12 7.98
N VAL A 69 -0.66 0.66 7.43
CA VAL A 69 0.29 1.47 6.66
C VAL A 69 0.33 0.93 5.24
N GLY A 70 -0.06 1.78 4.29
CA GLY A 70 0.07 1.51 2.86
C GLY A 70 1.27 2.24 2.26
N ILE A 71 1.84 1.70 1.17
CA ILE A 71 2.86 2.39 0.39
C ILE A 71 2.52 2.41 -1.10
N PHE A 72 2.73 3.56 -1.75
CA PHE A 72 2.60 3.71 -3.20
C PHE A 72 3.77 2.97 -3.87
N TYR A 73 3.48 2.12 -4.85
CA TYR A 73 4.50 1.25 -5.45
C TYR A 73 4.41 1.25 -6.99
N PHE A 74 5.56 1.45 -7.65
CA PHE A 74 5.65 1.49 -9.10
C PHE A 74 5.89 0.08 -9.67
N VAL A 75 5.07 -0.31 -10.64
CA VAL A 75 5.17 -1.62 -11.33
C VAL A 75 5.57 -1.50 -12.80
N TRP A 76 6.03 -0.31 -13.22
CA TRP A 76 6.30 0.01 -14.62
C TRP A 76 7.77 0.16 -14.99
N VAL A 77 8.69 0.15 -14.01
CA VAL A 77 10.12 0.39 -14.24
C VAL A 77 10.65 -0.62 -15.24
N GLY A 78 11.34 -0.13 -16.27
CA GLY A 78 11.89 -0.94 -17.36
C GLY A 78 10.90 -1.31 -18.48
N ASN A 79 9.60 -1.06 -18.34
CA ASN A 79 8.60 -1.43 -19.36
C ASN A 79 8.57 -0.47 -20.56
N HIS A 80 8.96 0.80 -20.36
CA HIS A 80 8.81 1.85 -21.38
C HIS A 80 10.10 2.19 -22.13
N THR A 81 11.24 2.10 -21.45
CA THR A 81 12.54 2.49 -22.01
C THR A 81 13.55 1.37 -21.78
N PRO A 82 14.03 0.69 -22.85
CA PRO A 82 14.96 -0.42 -22.71
C PRO A 82 16.38 0.03 -22.35
N LYS A 83 16.72 1.30 -22.63
CA LYS A 83 18.01 1.89 -22.27
C LYS A 83 17.91 2.57 -20.92
N VAL A 84 18.93 2.36 -20.09
CA VAL A 84 19.09 3.10 -18.83
C VAL A 84 19.49 4.55 -19.11
N TYR A 85 18.69 5.47 -18.60
CA TYR A 85 19.05 6.88 -18.45
C TYR A 85 19.08 7.19 -16.96
N ASP A 86 20.21 7.70 -16.47
CA ASP A 86 20.43 8.03 -15.06
C ASP A 86 20.71 9.53 -14.93
N ILE A 87 19.84 10.23 -14.20
CA ILE A 87 19.89 11.68 -14.07
C ILE A 87 21.20 12.11 -13.39
N THR A 88 21.64 11.43 -12.32
CA THR A 88 22.91 11.77 -11.65
C THR A 88 24.14 11.59 -12.56
N LYS A 89 24.11 10.60 -13.46
CA LYS A 89 25.21 10.38 -14.43
C LYS A 89 25.16 11.42 -15.55
N ILE A 90 23.97 11.78 -16.03
CA ILE A 90 23.78 12.81 -17.07
C ILE A 90 24.22 14.19 -16.54
N LEU A 91 23.87 14.55 -15.30
CA LEU A 91 24.18 15.86 -14.73
C LEU A 91 25.69 16.11 -14.56
N LYS A 92 26.51 15.06 -14.49
CA LYS A 92 27.99 15.15 -14.43
C LYS A 92 28.64 15.56 -15.76
N VAL A 93 27.89 15.51 -16.85
CA VAL A 93 28.34 15.90 -18.20
C VAL A 93 28.07 17.40 -18.41
N PRO A 94 28.95 18.15 -19.12
CA PRO A 94 28.68 19.54 -19.51
C PRO A 94 27.31 19.68 -20.18
N GLU A 95 26.60 20.77 -19.89
CA GLU A 95 25.18 20.94 -20.24
C GLU A 95 24.91 20.75 -21.73
N GLU A 96 25.79 21.28 -22.56
CA GLU A 96 25.79 21.21 -24.02
C GLU A 96 26.01 19.80 -24.59
N GLU A 97 26.56 18.88 -23.79
CA GLU A 97 26.85 17.50 -24.17
C GLU A 97 25.84 16.48 -23.60
N ARG A 98 24.94 16.91 -22.71
CA ARG A 98 24.01 16.02 -21.99
C ARG A 98 23.09 15.27 -22.94
N GLN A 99 23.16 13.94 -22.87
CA GLN A 99 22.31 13.03 -23.63
C GLN A 99 21.09 12.60 -22.80
N TRP A 100 20.04 13.42 -22.80
CA TRP A 100 18.80 13.15 -22.05
C TRP A 100 18.01 11.95 -22.55
N GLY A 101 18.26 11.48 -23.78
CA GLY A 101 17.46 10.45 -24.43
C GLY A 101 16.29 11.03 -25.23
N PRO A 102 15.54 10.16 -25.94
CA PRO A 102 14.43 10.59 -26.77
C PRO A 102 13.28 11.14 -25.90
N TYR A 103 12.40 11.91 -26.53
CA TYR A 103 11.17 12.39 -25.89
C TYR A 103 10.36 11.20 -25.32
N LYS A 104 9.88 11.34 -24.08
CA LYS A 104 9.18 10.32 -23.29
C LYS A 104 10.03 9.12 -22.83
N ALA A 105 11.36 9.17 -22.98
CA ALA A 105 12.22 8.23 -22.26
C ALA A 105 12.00 8.39 -20.74
N THR A 106 11.98 7.26 -20.05
CA THR A 106 11.91 7.18 -18.59
C THR A 106 13.31 7.11 -18.01
N HIS A 107 13.51 7.73 -16.85
CA HIS A 107 14.82 7.87 -16.22
C HIS A 107 14.83 7.27 -14.82
N PHE A 108 16.00 6.80 -14.40
CA PHE A 108 16.32 6.60 -13.01
C PHE A 108 16.82 7.93 -12.43
N GLY A 109 16.32 8.30 -11.25
CA GLY A 109 16.81 9.48 -10.53
C GLY A 109 18.29 9.35 -10.19
N CYS A 110 18.72 8.16 -9.79
CA CYS A 110 20.10 7.75 -9.56
C CYS A 110 20.19 6.22 -9.68
N GLU A 111 21.40 5.66 -9.66
CA GLU A 111 21.59 4.22 -9.61
C GLU A 111 20.96 3.63 -8.33
N PRO A 112 20.02 2.66 -8.42
CA PRO A 112 19.46 1.99 -7.25
C PRO A 112 20.49 1.14 -6.49
N GLU A 113 20.21 0.80 -5.22
CA GLU A 113 21.10 -0.03 -4.37
C GLU A 113 21.52 -1.34 -5.05
N TYR A 114 20.58 -1.97 -5.76
CA TYR A 114 20.79 -3.23 -6.46
C TYR A 114 20.91 -3.05 -7.99
N SER A 115 21.42 -1.89 -8.42
CA SER A 115 21.58 -1.48 -9.82
C SER A 115 20.26 -1.36 -10.58
N TYR A 116 20.32 -1.18 -11.90
CA TYR A 116 19.15 -0.96 -12.75
C TYR A 116 18.36 -2.25 -12.95
N PHE A 117 17.03 -2.17 -12.83
CA PHE A 117 16.17 -3.34 -12.79
C PHE A 117 14.90 -3.19 -13.65
N HIS A 118 14.23 -4.32 -13.89
CA HIS A 118 12.89 -4.38 -14.44
C HIS A 118 11.88 -4.70 -13.33
N SER A 119 10.69 -4.10 -13.36
CA SER A 119 9.66 -4.31 -12.34
C SER A 119 9.12 -5.74 -12.25
N SER A 120 9.40 -6.61 -13.22
CA SER A 120 9.05 -8.04 -13.18
C SER A 120 10.15 -8.96 -12.63
N ASP A 121 11.31 -8.42 -12.24
CA ASP A 121 12.40 -9.23 -11.67
C ASP A 121 12.00 -9.80 -10.28
N PRO A 122 11.84 -11.13 -10.14
CA PRO A 122 11.38 -11.73 -8.88
C PRO A 122 12.37 -11.56 -7.74
N TRP A 123 13.67 -11.39 -8.00
CA TRP A 123 14.66 -11.13 -6.95
C TRP A 123 14.48 -9.74 -6.35
N VAL A 124 14.27 -8.74 -7.21
CA VAL A 124 14.01 -7.35 -6.80
C VAL A 124 12.72 -7.27 -6.00
N ILE A 125 11.63 -7.82 -6.55
CA ILE A 125 10.34 -7.90 -5.88
C ILE A 125 10.50 -8.56 -4.51
N ARG A 126 11.15 -9.72 -4.43
CA ARG A 126 11.32 -10.46 -3.17
C ARG A 126 12.11 -9.68 -2.12
N ARG A 127 13.08 -8.86 -2.54
CA ARG A 127 13.84 -7.99 -1.63
C ARG A 127 12.99 -6.82 -1.14
N ASP A 128 12.31 -6.12 -2.05
CA ASP A 128 11.41 -5.02 -1.69
C ASP A 128 10.31 -5.48 -0.73
N MET A 129 9.63 -6.60 -1.04
CA MET A 129 8.56 -7.13 -0.19
C MET A 129 9.08 -7.49 1.21
N GLN A 130 10.29 -8.04 1.31
CA GLN A 130 10.89 -8.32 2.62
C GLN A 130 11.15 -7.05 3.41
N MET A 131 11.70 -6.02 2.77
CA MET A 131 12.03 -4.76 3.42
C MET A 131 10.77 -4.07 3.93
N LEU A 132 9.72 -4.01 3.10
CA LEU A 132 8.44 -3.40 3.46
C LEU A 132 7.72 -4.16 4.58
N VAL A 133 7.72 -5.49 4.54
CA VAL A 133 7.17 -6.32 5.63
C VAL A 133 7.93 -6.06 6.94
N ASN A 134 9.26 -5.98 6.87
CA ASN A 134 10.10 -5.74 8.04
C ASN A 134 9.87 -4.36 8.65
N THR A 135 9.50 -3.34 7.86
CA THR A 135 9.25 -1.97 8.34
C THR A 135 7.82 -1.75 8.83
N GLY A 136 6.94 -2.76 8.77
CA GLY A 136 5.58 -2.62 9.29
C GLY A 136 4.52 -2.29 8.24
N VAL A 137 4.88 -2.19 6.96
CA VAL A 137 3.91 -1.93 5.88
C VAL A 137 2.96 -3.11 5.75
N ASP A 138 1.69 -2.83 5.46
CA ASP A 138 0.60 -3.81 5.41
C ASP A 138 0.05 -4.03 4.01
N PHE A 139 0.08 -3.01 3.16
CA PHE A 139 -0.37 -3.14 1.78
C PHE A 139 0.36 -2.21 0.81
N LEU A 140 0.35 -2.60 -0.46
CA LEU A 140 0.79 -1.81 -1.59
C LEU A 140 -0.42 -1.18 -2.27
N PHE A 141 -0.27 0.03 -2.79
CA PHE A 141 -1.18 0.55 -3.80
C PHE A 141 -0.41 0.84 -5.09
N LEU A 142 -0.68 0.01 -6.10
CA LEU A 142 0.09 -0.07 -7.34
C LEU A 142 -0.26 1.06 -8.29
N ASP A 143 0.77 1.68 -8.87
CA ASP A 143 0.60 2.72 -9.87
C ASP A 143 0.19 2.14 -11.23
N VAL A 144 -1.07 2.35 -11.58
CA VAL A 144 -1.63 2.10 -12.92
C VAL A 144 -2.40 3.33 -13.41
N THR A 145 -1.99 4.51 -12.94
CA THR A 145 -2.74 5.77 -13.09
C THR A 145 -2.84 6.25 -14.54
N ASN A 146 -1.98 5.75 -15.44
CA ASN A 146 -2.01 6.01 -16.88
C ASN A 146 -2.83 4.99 -17.70
N GLY A 147 -3.44 3.99 -17.05
CA GLY A 147 -4.28 3.00 -17.72
C GLY A 147 -3.53 1.82 -18.35
N LEU A 148 -2.24 1.64 -18.07
CA LEU A 148 -1.54 0.38 -18.33
C LEU A 148 -1.50 -0.41 -17.02
N ILE A 149 -1.84 -1.70 -17.08
CA ILE A 149 -2.00 -2.54 -15.87
C ILE A 149 -0.80 -3.46 -15.61
N TYR A 150 0.23 -3.41 -16.49
CA TYR A 150 1.54 -4.05 -16.33
C TYR A 150 1.46 -5.53 -15.92
N GLU A 151 0.71 -6.31 -16.70
CA GLU A 151 0.32 -7.68 -16.39
C GLU A 151 1.50 -8.54 -15.92
N GLU A 152 2.60 -8.55 -16.67
CA GLU A 152 3.80 -9.33 -16.31
C GLU A 152 4.39 -8.92 -14.96
N SER A 153 4.51 -7.62 -14.69
CA SER A 153 5.08 -7.11 -13.45
C SER A 153 4.17 -7.39 -12.25
N VAL A 154 2.85 -7.26 -12.45
CA VAL A 154 1.85 -7.56 -11.42
C VAL A 154 1.76 -9.06 -11.15
N ASP A 155 1.79 -9.91 -12.18
CA ASP A 155 1.82 -11.37 -12.02
C ASP A 155 3.05 -11.83 -11.22
N ALA A 156 4.23 -11.29 -11.56
CA ALA A 156 5.46 -11.57 -10.82
C ALA A 156 5.35 -11.12 -9.35
N LEU A 157 4.79 -9.93 -9.11
CA LEU A 157 4.56 -9.40 -7.77
C LEU A 157 3.63 -10.31 -6.95
N LEU A 158 2.46 -10.65 -7.48
CA LEU A 158 1.49 -11.51 -6.80
C LEU A 158 2.06 -12.92 -6.56
N GLY A 159 2.83 -13.45 -7.51
CA GLY A 159 3.53 -14.73 -7.37
C GLY A 159 4.54 -14.73 -6.22
N VAL A 160 5.33 -13.65 -6.08
CA VAL A 160 6.29 -13.52 -4.97
C VAL A 160 5.60 -13.34 -3.62
N ILE A 161 4.55 -12.51 -3.54
CA ILE A 161 3.78 -12.32 -2.30
C ILE A 161 3.18 -13.66 -1.85
N ARG A 162 2.57 -14.43 -2.77
CA ARG A 162 2.04 -15.76 -2.48
C ARG A 162 3.15 -16.71 -2.00
N ALA A 163 4.28 -16.77 -2.71
CA ALA A 163 5.40 -17.63 -2.32
C ALA A 163 6.01 -17.26 -0.96
N MET A 164 5.89 -16.00 -0.52
CA MET A 164 6.24 -15.59 0.85
C MET A 164 5.22 -16.13 1.86
N ARG A 165 3.92 -15.97 1.59
CA ARG A 165 2.84 -16.46 2.48
C ARG A 165 2.85 -17.98 2.63
N ASP A 166 3.08 -18.71 1.54
CA ASP A 166 3.20 -20.18 1.54
C ASP A 166 4.34 -20.68 2.45
N LYS A 167 5.33 -19.82 2.71
CA LYS A 167 6.45 -20.09 3.62
C LYS A 167 6.22 -19.56 5.04
N GLY A 168 5.00 -19.11 5.36
CA GLY A 168 4.65 -18.50 6.64
C GLY A 168 5.26 -17.12 6.86
N ILE A 169 5.74 -16.47 5.80
CA ILE A 169 6.23 -15.09 5.88
C ILE A 169 5.04 -14.16 5.67
N HIS A 170 4.76 -13.31 6.65
CA HIS A 170 3.78 -12.24 6.49
C HIS A 170 4.08 -11.43 5.22
N ALA A 171 3.07 -11.16 4.39
CA ALA A 171 3.25 -10.45 3.14
C ALA A 171 2.07 -9.51 2.87
N LEU A 172 2.38 -8.43 2.16
CA LEU A 172 1.52 -7.27 1.94
C LEU A 172 0.22 -7.64 1.21
N GLY A 173 -0.86 -6.93 1.52
CA GLY A 173 -2.02 -6.85 0.65
C GLY A 173 -1.76 -5.96 -0.57
N VAL A 174 -2.62 -6.05 -1.59
CA VAL A 174 -2.48 -5.27 -2.82
C VAL A 174 -3.77 -4.52 -3.15
N VAL A 175 -3.61 -3.28 -3.61
CA VAL A 175 -4.64 -2.36 -4.13
C VAL A 175 -4.15 -1.78 -5.46
N PHE A 176 -5.03 -1.49 -6.41
CA PHE A 176 -4.67 -0.76 -7.64
C PHE A 176 -5.06 0.70 -7.56
N THR A 177 -4.21 1.58 -8.10
CA THR A 177 -4.46 3.03 -8.18
C THR A 177 -4.66 3.48 -9.61
N THR A 178 -5.87 3.94 -9.92
CA THR A 178 -6.27 4.42 -11.25
C THR A 178 -6.51 5.94 -11.25
N ASN A 179 -6.33 6.59 -12.40
CA ASN A 179 -6.63 8.01 -12.57
C ASN A 179 -7.11 8.32 -14.01
N GLY A 180 -6.17 8.43 -14.96
CA GLY A 180 -6.49 8.64 -16.37
C GLY A 180 -7.20 7.42 -16.96
N GLY A 181 -8.43 7.61 -17.46
CA GLY A 181 -9.25 6.50 -17.96
C GLY A 181 -9.60 5.47 -16.88
N GLY A 182 -9.78 5.93 -15.63
CA GLY A 182 -9.95 5.09 -14.44
C GLY A 182 -10.99 4.00 -14.60
N GLY A 183 -12.23 4.32 -14.99
CA GLY A 183 -13.32 3.33 -15.04
C GLY A 183 -13.07 2.18 -16.00
N ALA A 184 -12.58 2.47 -17.21
CA ALA A 184 -12.20 1.42 -18.16
C ALA A 184 -10.99 0.59 -17.67
N THR A 185 -10.12 1.19 -16.86
CA THR A 185 -8.97 0.50 -16.26
C THR A 185 -9.41 -0.42 -15.12
N ILE A 186 -10.33 0.03 -14.25
CA ILE A 186 -10.95 -0.79 -13.20
C ILE A 186 -11.59 -2.04 -13.78
N ASN A 187 -12.36 -1.91 -14.87
CA ASN A 187 -12.97 -3.04 -15.56
C ASN A 187 -11.92 -4.09 -15.99
N ARG A 188 -10.81 -3.64 -16.60
CA ARG A 188 -9.73 -4.53 -17.06
C ARG A 188 -8.97 -5.17 -15.90
N ILE A 189 -8.70 -4.41 -14.83
CA ILE A 189 -8.09 -4.92 -13.60
C ILE A 189 -8.96 -6.04 -13.03
N HIS A 190 -10.26 -5.80 -12.90
CA HIS A 190 -11.18 -6.82 -12.42
C HIS A 190 -11.14 -8.07 -13.31
N ASP A 191 -11.25 -7.89 -14.62
CA ASP A 191 -11.29 -9.01 -15.56
C ASP A 191 -9.99 -9.83 -15.58
N ARG A 192 -8.82 -9.18 -15.39
CA ARG A 192 -7.52 -9.86 -15.39
C ARG A 192 -7.17 -10.51 -14.05
N PHE A 193 -7.46 -9.86 -12.93
CA PHE A 193 -6.90 -10.24 -11.63
C PHE A 193 -7.94 -10.68 -10.59
N TYR A 194 -9.17 -10.18 -10.64
CA TYR A 194 -10.17 -10.42 -9.60
C TYR A 194 -11.21 -11.48 -9.99
N LYS A 195 -11.60 -11.51 -11.27
CA LYS A 195 -12.76 -12.26 -11.76
C LYS A 195 -12.72 -13.76 -11.49
N ASP A 196 -11.53 -14.35 -11.48
CA ASP A 196 -11.35 -15.80 -11.31
C ASP A 196 -11.12 -16.23 -9.85
N GLY A 197 -11.04 -15.27 -8.93
CA GLY A 197 -10.86 -15.52 -7.50
C GLY A 197 -9.48 -16.05 -7.09
N GLN A 198 -8.53 -16.21 -8.02
CA GLN A 198 -7.24 -16.87 -7.73
C GLN A 198 -6.37 -16.13 -6.71
N HIS A 199 -6.62 -14.84 -6.53
CA HIS A 199 -5.82 -13.94 -5.72
C HIS A 199 -6.62 -13.30 -4.57
N GLU A 200 -7.81 -13.84 -4.23
CA GLU A 200 -8.70 -13.25 -3.21
C GLU A 200 -8.04 -12.99 -1.86
N ASP A 201 -7.10 -13.85 -1.46
CA ASP A 201 -6.36 -13.70 -0.21
C ASP A 201 -5.34 -12.55 -0.28
N LEU A 202 -4.88 -12.16 -1.47
CA LEU A 202 -3.83 -11.14 -1.67
C LEU A 202 -4.37 -9.70 -1.63
N TRP A 203 -5.69 -9.49 -1.74
CA TRP A 203 -6.28 -8.16 -1.83
C TRP A 203 -6.41 -7.48 -0.48
N PHE A 204 -5.98 -6.23 -0.37
CA PHE A 204 -6.29 -5.44 0.82
C PHE A 204 -7.78 -5.12 0.84
N GLN A 205 -8.41 -5.36 1.98
CA GLN A 205 -9.84 -5.16 2.17
C GLN A 205 -10.12 -4.01 3.13
N TRP A 206 -11.20 -3.28 2.86
CA TRP A 206 -11.74 -2.26 3.73
C TRP A 206 -13.27 -2.33 3.68
N ASP A 207 -13.93 -2.23 4.83
CA ASP A 207 -15.38 -2.43 4.98
C ASP A 207 -15.90 -3.73 4.35
N GLY A 208 -15.09 -4.79 4.45
CA GLY A 208 -15.43 -6.14 3.98
C GLY A 208 -15.34 -6.36 2.47
N LYS A 209 -14.81 -5.41 1.70
CA LYS A 209 -14.62 -5.52 0.25
C LYS A 209 -13.18 -5.21 -0.16
N PRO A 210 -12.69 -5.76 -1.28
CA PRO A 210 -11.40 -5.35 -1.84
C PRO A 210 -11.42 -3.85 -2.15
N VAL A 211 -10.33 -3.16 -1.84
CA VAL A 211 -10.18 -1.74 -2.14
C VAL A 211 -9.68 -1.55 -3.58
N ILE A 212 -10.18 -0.52 -4.25
CA ILE A 212 -9.58 0.02 -5.47
C ILE A 212 -9.58 1.53 -5.41
N PHE A 213 -8.49 2.16 -5.82
CA PHE A 213 -8.43 3.62 -5.90
C PHE A 213 -8.84 4.11 -7.29
N GLY A 214 -9.89 4.94 -7.32
CA GLY A 214 -10.49 5.45 -8.55
C GLY A 214 -11.62 6.44 -8.26
N THR A 215 -12.30 6.89 -9.30
CA THR A 215 -13.44 7.81 -9.18
C THR A 215 -14.74 7.01 -9.18
N LYS A 216 -15.44 6.96 -8.04
CA LYS A 216 -16.65 6.14 -7.83
C LYS A 216 -17.74 6.40 -8.87
N ASP A 217 -17.93 7.65 -9.26
CA ASP A 217 -18.95 8.08 -10.22
C ASP A 217 -18.48 8.04 -11.68
N ASP A 218 -17.34 7.43 -11.99
CA ASP A 218 -16.90 7.27 -13.38
C ASP A 218 -17.92 6.39 -14.14
N PRO A 219 -18.60 6.92 -15.17
CA PRO A 219 -19.67 6.22 -15.88
C PRO A 219 -19.17 5.02 -16.70
N LYS A 220 -17.84 4.85 -16.84
CA LYS A 220 -17.26 3.69 -17.52
C LYS A 220 -17.07 2.50 -16.59
N ILE A 221 -17.17 2.66 -15.27
CA ILE A 221 -17.15 1.53 -14.33
C ILE A 221 -18.44 0.73 -14.54
N ARG A 222 -18.33 -0.58 -14.73
CA ARG A 222 -19.54 -1.43 -14.79
C ARG A 222 -20.26 -1.42 -13.46
N GLU A 223 -21.58 -1.33 -13.46
CA GLU A 223 -22.38 -1.11 -12.25
C GLU A 223 -22.12 -2.16 -11.16
N GLU A 224 -21.93 -3.44 -11.52
CA GLU A 224 -21.62 -4.49 -10.56
C GLU A 224 -20.29 -4.27 -9.82
N LEU A 225 -19.34 -3.55 -10.42
CA LEU A 225 -18.05 -3.28 -9.81
C LEU A 225 -18.10 -2.15 -8.78
N LYS A 226 -19.09 -1.25 -8.86
CA LYS A 226 -19.30 -0.21 -7.85
C LYS A 226 -19.69 -0.81 -6.50
N ASP A 227 -20.40 -1.94 -6.53
CA ASP A 227 -20.75 -2.70 -5.33
C ASP A 227 -19.70 -3.77 -4.97
N TYR A 228 -18.91 -4.25 -5.92
CA TYR A 228 -17.84 -5.22 -5.66
C TYR A 228 -16.68 -4.60 -4.85
N PHE A 229 -16.25 -3.39 -5.21
CA PHE A 229 -15.11 -2.73 -4.57
C PHE A 229 -15.52 -1.71 -3.51
N THR A 230 -14.67 -1.53 -2.50
CA THR A 230 -14.61 -0.26 -1.76
C THR A 230 -13.79 0.72 -2.59
N ILE A 231 -14.47 1.62 -3.30
CA ILE A 231 -13.84 2.63 -4.16
C ILE A 231 -13.52 3.88 -3.35
N LYS A 232 -12.23 4.23 -3.25
CA LYS A 232 -11.78 5.51 -2.67
C LYS A 232 -11.10 6.35 -3.74
N ARG A 233 -11.31 7.67 -3.73
CA ARG A 233 -10.58 8.58 -4.61
C ARG A 233 -9.18 8.79 -4.05
N SER A 234 -8.16 8.38 -4.79
CA SER A 234 -6.76 8.65 -4.42
C SER A 234 -6.06 9.54 -5.45
N TRP A 235 -5.70 10.75 -5.03
CA TRP A 235 -4.83 11.66 -5.79
C TRP A 235 -4.08 12.61 -4.87
N ALA A 236 -3.19 13.44 -5.42
CA ALA A 236 -2.58 14.54 -4.68
C ALA A 236 -3.55 15.73 -4.57
N TRP A 237 -3.55 16.38 -3.40
CA TRP A 237 -4.30 17.64 -3.13
C TRP A 237 -5.79 17.58 -3.51
N THR A 238 -6.46 16.49 -3.16
CA THR A 238 -7.91 16.35 -3.41
C THR A 238 -8.74 17.19 -2.44
N ALA A 239 -10.04 17.32 -2.69
CA ALA A 239 -10.97 18.07 -1.84
C ALA A 239 -11.36 17.35 -0.52
N THR A 240 -10.42 16.68 0.15
CA THR A 240 -10.67 15.92 1.40
C THR A 240 -11.36 16.74 2.49
N LYS A 241 -11.13 18.06 2.56
CA LYS A 241 -11.83 18.94 3.51
C LYS A 241 -13.35 18.95 3.33
N THR A 242 -13.85 18.71 2.13
CA THR A 242 -15.27 18.89 1.77
C THR A 242 -15.91 17.66 1.14
N GLU A 243 -15.12 16.69 0.71
CA GLU A 243 -15.58 15.48 0.01
C GLU A 243 -15.15 14.21 0.76
N PRO A 244 -16.09 13.28 1.04
CA PRO A 244 -15.78 11.98 1.65
C PRO A 244 -15.05 11.04 0.69
N ASP A 245 -14.57 9.92 1.21
CA ASP A 245 -13.99 8.80 0.46
C ASP A 245 -12.70 9.14 -0.30
N HIS A 246 -12.03 10.23 0.09
CA HIS A 246 -10.78 10.66 -0.50
C HIS A 246 -9.58 10.19 0.33
N TRP A 247 -8.79 9.26 -0.20
CA TRP A 247 -7.55 8.77 0.42
C TRP A 247 -6.35 9.25 -0.39
N GLN A 248 -5.78 10.38 0.00
CA GLN A 248 -4.68 11.00 -0.73
C GLN A 248 -3.41 10.12 -0.66
N TRP A 249 -2.71 10.01 -1.78
CA TRP A 249 -1.36 9.40 -1.79
C TRP A 249 -0.27 10.44 -1.46
N LEU A 250 -0.60 11.73 -1.55
CA LEU A 250 0.30 12.85 -1.26
C LEU A 250 -0.48 14.12 -0.92
N ASP A 251 0.11 14.94 -0.05
CA ASP A 251 -0.37 16.28 0.26
C ASP A 251 0.78 17.15 0.79
N THR A 252 0.56 18.46 0.86
CA THR A 252 1.51 19.44 1.39
C THR A 252 1.32 19.57 2.91
N SER A 253 2.43 19.60 3.65
CA SER A 253 2.39 19.82 5.11
C SER A 253 1.85 21.23 5.44
N PRO A 254 0.98 21.40 6.46
CA PRO A 254 0.28 20.33 7.18
C PRO A 254 -0.81 19.71 6.31
N GLN A 255 -0.74 18.40 6.11
CA GLN A 255 -1.66 17.69 5.24
C GLN A 255 -3.07 17.56 5.83
N ASP A 256 -4.04 17.49 4.93
CA ASP A 256 -5.41 17.08 5.21
C ASP A 256 -5.51 15.55 5.35
N TYR A 257 -6.62 15.08 5.93
CA TYR A 257 -6.92 13.66 6.08
C TYR A 257 -8.21 13.30 5.34
N GLY A 258 -8.26 12.07 4.84
CA GLY A 258 -9.46 11.44 4.31
C GLY A 258 -10.42 10.99 5.40
N TRP A 259 -11.71 10.95 5.07
CA TRP A 259 -12.80 10.50 5.93
C TRP A 259 -13.93 9.92 5.08
N SER A 260 -14.82 9.13 5.69
CA SER A 260 -15.99 8.55 4.98
C SER A 260 -17.29 8.87 5.70
N ALA A 261 -17.34 8.59 7.01
CA ALA A 261 -18.55 8.77 7.80
C ALA A 261 -18.79 10.24 8.18
N SER A 262 -17.74 10.96 8.60
CA SER A 262 -17.79 12.36 9.00
C SER A 262 -16.41 13.00 8.89
N PRO A 263 -16.31 14.30 8.51
CA PRO A 263 -15.04 15.04 8.52
C PRO A 263 -14.39 15.13 9.91
N ASP A 264 -15.12 14.86 10.98
CA ASP A 264 -14.57 14.83 12.34
C ASP A 264 -13.89 13.48 12.70
N ILE A 265 -14.00 12.48 11.81
CA ILE A 265 -13.46 11.13 12.03
C ILE A 265 -12.44 10.81 10.92
N PRO A 266 -11.15 11.10 11.16
CA PRO A 266 -10.08 10.75 10.23
C PRO A 266 -10.02 9.25 9.95
N GLU A 267 -9.97 8.89 8.67
CA GLU A 267 -9.83 7.52 8.17
C GLU A 267 -8.44 7.27 7.58
N GLN A 268 -7.88 8.23 6.83
CA GLN A 268 -6.58 8.12 6.18
C GLN A 268 -5.81 9.43 6.25
N ILE A 269 -4.50 9.40 6.47
CA ILE A 269 -3.64 10.57 6.33
C ILE A 269 -2.39 10.22 5.50
N PRO A 270 -2.04 10.99 4.45
CA PRO A 270 -0.82 10.75 3.70
C PRO A 270 0.41 11.19 4.49
N VAL A 271 1.54 10.57 4.17
CA VAL A 271 2.87 11.00 4.60
C VAL A 271 3.79 10.82 3.40
N THR A 272 4.57 11.85 3.06
CA THR A 272 5.48 11.79 1.91
C THR A 272 6.87 12.26 2.30
N ALA A 273 7.90 11.62 1.75
CA ALA A 273 9.29 12.04 1.97
C ALA A 273 9.69 13.23 1.08
N ALA A 274 8.98 13.43 -0.03
CA ALA A 274 9.12 14.55 -0.96
C ALA A 274 7.76 14.79 -1.65
N SER A 275 7.62 15.94 -2.32
CA SER A 275 6.40 16.25 -3.06
C SER A 275 6.44 15.72 -4.50
N HIS A 276 5.32 15.84 -5.22
CA HIS A 276 5.24 15.53 -6.65
C HIS A 276 6.03 16.55 -7.48
N ALA A 277 6.68 16.12 -8.57
CA ALA A 277 7.60 16.96 -9.35
C ALA A 277 6.99 18.25 -9.92
N THR A 278 5.65 18.33 -10.04
CA THR A 278 4.96 19.49 -10.60
C THR A 278 4.95 20.73 -9.72
N ASN A 279 5.24 20.63 -8.42
CA ASN A 279 5.28 21.77 -7.52
C ASN A 279 6.69 22.14 -7.03
N SER A 280 7.73 21.51 -7.59
CA SER A 280 9.14 21.80 -7.29
C SER A 280 9.51 21.75 -5.80
N ILE A 281 8.81 20.91 -5.02
CA ILE A 281 9.04 20.71 -3.59
C ILE A 281 9.77 19.37 -3.40
N GLY A 282 10.97 19.42 -2.83
CA GLY A 282 11.83 18.27 -2.59
C GLY A 282 11.83 17.82 -1.12
N ARG A 283 12.75 16.91 -0.79
CA ARG A 283 12.94 16.39 0.59
C ARG A 283 13.37 17.45 1.60
N SER A 284 13.94 18.55 1.10
CA SER A 284 14.48 19.66 1.89
C SER A 284 13.46 20.76 2.19
N TYR A 285 12.25 20.66 1.65
CA TYR A 285 11.16 21.57 2.02
C TYR A 285 10.86 21.51 3.51
N HIS A 286 10.72 22.66 4.14
CA HIS A 286 10.39 22.77 5.55
C HIS A 286 9.89 24.20 5.83
N ASP A 287 9.12 24.35 6.91
CA ASP A 287 8.61 25.64 7.39
C ASP A 287 7.91 26.47 6.29
N GLY A 288 7.21 25.77 5.38
CA GLY A 288 6.44 26.41 4.31
C GLY A 288 7.27 26.84 3.08
N ALA A 289 8.56 26.49 2.99
CA ALA A 289 9.42 26.92 1.90
C ALA A 289 10.39 25.85 1.40
N GLN A 290 10.64 25.87 0.09
CA GLN A 290 11.73 25.13 -0.54
C GLN A 290 13.03 25.94 -0.38
N PRO A 291 14.08 25.40 0.25
CA PRO A 291 15.35 26.12 0.38
C PRO A 291 16.04 26.32 -0.97
N PRO A 292 16.93 27.33 -1.09
CA PRO A 292 17.79 27.49 -2.25
C PRO A 292 18.62 26.23 -2.52
N VAL A 293 18.88 25.98 -3.81
CA VAL A 293 19.72 24.88 -4.29
C VAL A 293 20.93 25.44 -5.05
N GLY A 294 22.01 24.66 -5.08
CA GLY A 294 23.19 24.94 -5.88
C GLY A 294 22.96 24.74 -7.39
N PRO A 295 23.99 25.02 -8.22
CA PRO A 295 23.92 24.85 -9.69
C PRO A 295 23.63 23.41 -10.15
N ASP A 296 23.88 22.42 -9.30
CA ASP A 296 23.62 21.00 -9.52
C ASP A 296 22.25 20.56 -8.96
N TYR A 297 21.41 21.51 -8.54
CA TYR A 297 20.11 21.30 -7.90
C TYR A 297 20.18 20.55 -6.56
N LEU A 298 21.33 20.59 -5.88
CA LEU A 298 21.49 20.00 -4.54
C LEU A 298 21.43 21.06 -3.43
N THR A 299 21.13 20.60 -2.21
CA THR A 299 21.19 21.41 -0.98
C THR A 299 21.61 20.52 0.19
N GLU A 300 22.36 21.08 1.13
CA GLU A 300 22.85 20.40 2.34
C GLU A 300 21.70 19.86 3.22
N LEU A 301 20.51 20.47 3.09
CA LEU A 301 19.31 20.09 3.84
C LEU A 301 18.65 18.80 3.34
N THR A 302 18.97 18.33 2.13
CA THR A 302 18.30 17.16 1.50
C THR A 302 18.41 15.90 2.36
N SER A 303 19.53 15.73 3.06
CA SER A 303 19.81 14.56 3.90
C SER A 303 19.16 14.62 5.29
N GLN A 304 18.59 15.75 5.68
CA GLN A 304 18.07 15.97 7.04
C GLN A 304 16.66 15.36 7.23
N GLY A 305 15.91 15.18 6.15
CA GLY A 305 14.56 14.59 6.20
C GLY A 305 13.49 15.53 6.78
N LEU A 306 13.69 16.84 6.69
CA LEU A 306 12.83 17.86 7.31
C LEU A 306 11.37 17.78 6.83
N HIS A 307 11.13 17.67 5.52
CA HIS A 307 9.77 17.52 4.98
C HIS A 307 9.06 16.29 5.54
N PHE A 308 9.78 15.17 5.65
CA PHE A 308 9.22 13.92 6.14
C PHE A 308 8.90 13.98 7.63
N GLU A 309 9.74 14.66 8.42
CA GLU A 309 9.51 14.89 9.85
C GLU A 309 8.23 15.71 10.09
N GLU A 310 8.01 16.79 9.34
CA GLU A 310 6.78 17.59 9.43
C GLU A 310 5.53 16.77 9.09
N GLN A 311 5.60 15.98 8.01
CA GLN A 311 4.50 15.09 7.60
C GLN A 311 4.16 14.08 8.69
N TRP A 312 5.16 13.46 9.34
CA TRP A 312 4.91 12.53 10.45
C TRP A 312 4.39 13.22 11.70
N LYS A 313 4.89 14.42 12.03
CA LYS A 313 4.39 15.23 13.14
C LYS A 313 2.89 15.45 13.00
N ARG A 314 2.46 15.89 11.81
CA ARG A 314 1.05 16.09 11.49
C ARG A 314 0.24 14.79 11.55
N ALA A 315 0.76 13.68 11.02
CA ALA A 315 0.10 12.38 11.11
C ALA A 315 -0.12 11.93 12.56
N HIS A 316 0.87 12.11 13.44
CA HIS A 316 0.72 11.80 14.86
C HIS A 316 -0.30 12.68 15.58
N GLU A 317 -0.42 13.97 15.23
CA GLU A 317 -1.45 14.85 15.77
C GLU A 317 -2.86 14.39 15.40
N VAL A 318 -3.08 14.03 14.13
CA VAL A 318 -4.38 13.56 13.64
C VAL A 318 -4.75 12.24 14.32
N VAL A 319 -3.83 11.28 14.34
CA VAL A 319 -4.08 9.95 14.94
C VAL A 319 -4.37 10.04 16.44
N ARG A 320 -3.75 10.96 17.19
CA ARG A 320 -4.02 11.16 18.62
C ARG A 320 -5.40 11.76 18.91
N ARG A 321 -5.97 12.55 17.99
CA ARG A 321 -7.31 13.13 18.15
C ARG A 321 -8.43 12.12 17.89
N SER A 322 -8.14 11.07 17.14
CA SER A 322 -9.10 10.03 16.74
C SER A 322 -9.17 8.82 17.66
N SER A 323 -8.32 8.77 18.69
CA SER A 323 -8.20 7.67 19.67
C SER A 323 -8.68 8.11 21.04
#